data_AF-A0A942TL33-F1
#
_entry.id   AF-A0A942TL33-F1
#
_cell.length_a   1.000
_cell.length_b   1.000
_cell.length_c   1.000
_cell.angle_alpha   90.00
_cell.angle_beta   90.00
_cell.angle_gamma   90.00
#
_symmetry.space_group_name_H-M   'P 1'
#
loop_
_entity.id
_entity.type
_entity.pdbx_description
1 polymer ?
#
loop_
_entity_poly.entity_id
_entity_poly.type
_entity_poly.pdbx_seq_one_letter_code
_entity_poly.pdbx_strand_id
1 'polypeptide(L)'
;MAYKFEKLPQLIDSRGKLAKKGSYSKRKTSLSNCIRAWHHSLTLKHLGGSDAASFANFHVNTNGWPGIGYHLVIEPKNIIQTAKGPRARIVYANDVSLLTYNVGNSNDFAVGVCVAGDYRYDVLDDATKASINELHAALVADKIGKADKSHHEFPGYSWKECCVFDYNKAFKFLDHTPVEKELPDVYIVQQGDTLWGIANNDDRVTVEDLIRWNNIKDPSKLQIGQKLSMKGPQSTKPEQPKNDKQPAPVTPKVLWVGVIKVDTLNARKGAGTNNPVVTQYKKGREVTVYEELKNGWLYIGNGQYVSNVGGKYVDKKKDTVNSLAGRRVESIVAKVNYYNGPRWTNASGYFTKGQGWTIVDLIQTEGSPQYKVKNSKGDIYYITARKDLVTVK
;
A
#
# COMPACT_ATOMS: atom_id res chain seq x y z
N MET A 1 30.82 -14.01 15.28
CA MET A 1 30.61 -12.56 15.13
C MET A 1 29.25 -12.35 14.48
N ALA A 2 28.42 -11.45 15.00
CA ALA A 2 27.16 -11.07 14.35
C ALA A 2 27.46 -10.30 13.06
N TYR A 3 26.69 -10.55 12.00
CA TYR A 3 26.83 -9.84 10.74
C TYR A 3 26.50 -8.35 10.91
N LYS A 4 27.07 -7.49 10.07
CA LYS A 4 26.79 -6.04 10.07
C LYS A 4 25.33 -5.77 9.73
N PHE A 5 24.74 -6.51 8.79
CA PHE A 5 23.33 -6.30 8.43
C PHE A 5 22.39 -6.55 9.62
N GLU A 6 22.74 -7.45 10.55
CA GLU A 6 21.95 -7.72 11.76
C GLU A 6 21.89 -6.51 12.72
N LYS A 7 22.77 -5.52 12.54
CA LYS A 7 22.82 -4.29 13.35
C LYS A 7 22.03 -3.13 12.74
N LEU A 8 21.38 -3.33 11.60
CA LEU A 8 20.56 -2.29 10.97
C LEU A 8 19.36 -1.95 11.88
N PRO A 9 19.10 -0.67 12.17
CA PRO A 9 18.05 -0.26 13.12
C PRO A 9 16.63 -0.65 12.69
N GLN A 10 16.41 -0.84 11.38
CA GLN A 10 15.14 -1.28 10.81
C GLN A 10 15.01 -2.81 10.73
N LEU A 11 16.02 -3.58 11.14
CA LEU A 11 16.00 -5.04 11.07
C LEU A 11 15.40 -5.68 12.33
N ILE A 12 14.56 -6.69 12.12
CA ILE A 12 14.09 -7.59 13.16
C ILE A 12 14.49 -9.04 12.85
N ASP A 13 15.00 -9.76 13.85
CA ASP A 13 15.23 -11.20 13.72
C ASP A 13 13.95 -11.99 14.00
N SER A 14 13.50 -12.73 12.98
CA SER A 14 12.30 -13.55 13.01
C SER A 14 12.55 -15.00 12.60
N ARG A 15 13.81 -15.45 12.47
CA ARG A 15 14.15 -16.82 12.04
C ARG A 15 13.49 -17.91 12.88
N GLY A 16 13.29 -17.66 14.18
CA GLY A 16 12.62 -18.56 15.11
C GLY A 16 11.13 -18.27 15.36
N LYS A 17 10.56 -17.27 14.68
CA LYS A 17 9.20 -16.75 14.94
C LYS A 17 8.23 -16.96 13.79
N LEU A 18 8.72 -17.28 12.60
CA LEU A 18 7.91 -17.53 11.41
C LEU A 18 7.43 -18.98 11.35
N ALA A 19 6.34 -19.22 10.61
CA ALA A 19 5.80 -20.55 10.38
C ALA A 19 6.87 -21.48 9.78
N LYS A 20 6.93 -22.72 10.29
CA LYS A 20 7.92 -23.73 9.94
C LYS A 20 7.32 -25.13 10.04
N LYS A 21 7.66 -26.01 9.09
CA LYS A 21 7.31 -27.44 9.10
C LYS A 21 8.44 -28.28 8.50
N GLY A 22 9.50 -28.48 9.28
CA GLY A 22 10.74 -29.13 8.83
C GLY A 22 11.91 -28.14 8.81
N SER A 23 13.01 -28.49 8.14
CA SER A 23 14.20 -27.62 8.07
C SER A 23 14.76 -27.58 6.65
N TYR A 24 15.33 -26.43 6.26
CA TYR A 24 16.14 -26.34 5.06
C TYR A 24 17.52 -26.94 5.28
N SER A 25 18.09 -27.51 4.23
CA SER A 25 19.49 -27.95 4.21
C SER A 25 20.43 -26.75 4.26
N LYS A 26 21.67 -26.96 4.71
CA LYS A 26 22.73 -25.95 4.54
C LYS A 26 23.12 -25.87 3.07
N ARG A 27 23.44 -24.67 2.59
CA ARG A 27 24.01 -24.50 1.25
C ARG A 27 25.45 -25.01 1.23
N LYS A 28 25.91 -25.46 0.07
CA LYS A 28 27.29 -25.89 -0.20
C LYS A 28 28.17 -24.73 -0.64
N THR A 29 27.63 -23.81 -1.44
CA THR A 29 28.35 -22.62 -1.90
C THR A 29 28.69 -21.66 -0.75
N SER A 30 29.91 -21.15 -0.66
CA SER A 30 30.23 -20.15 0.37
C SER A 30 29.42 -18.86 0.16
N LEU A 31 29.06 -18.16 1.25
CA LEU A 31 28.29 -16.92 1.16
C LEU A 31 28.97 -15.87 0.26
N SER A 32 30.29 -15.78 0.29
CA SER A 32 31.07 -14.89 -0.57
C SER A 32 30.96 -15.20 -2.07
N ASN A 33 30.63 -16.44 -2.43
CA ASN A 33 30.47 -16.88 -3.81
C ASN A 33 29.01 -16.89 -4.28
N CYS A 34 28.06 -16.64 -3.37
CA CYS A 34 26.65 -16.56 -3.70
C CYS A 34 26.30 -15.31 -4.52
N ILE A 35 25.07 -15.24 -4.99
CA ILE A 35 24.45 -14.09 -5.64
C ILE A 35 23.25 -13.68 -4.78
N ARG A 36 23.11 -12.37 -4.52
CA ARG A 36 21.91 -11.82 -3.89
C ARG A 36 20.79 -11.83 -4.93
N ALA A 37 19.76 -12.62 -4.67
CA ALA A 37 18.61 -12.76 -5.55
C ALA A 37 17.50 -11.81 -5.09
N TRP A 38 17.19 -10.80 -5.91
CA TRP A 38 16.18 -9.80 -5.61
C TRP A 38 14.82 -10.23 -6.16
N HIS A 39 13.83 -10.20 -5.27
CA HIS A 39 12.45 -10.60 -5.53
C HIS A 39 11.48 -9.50 -5.14
N HIS A 40 10.28 -9.60 -5.68
CA HIS A 40 9.08 -9.01 -5.09
C HIS A 40 8.09 -10.11 -4.70
N SER A 41 7.13 -9.81 -3.83
CA SER A 41 6.21 -10.83 -3.29
C SER A 41 4.98 -11.08 -4.17
N LEU A 42 4.70 -10.21 -5.16
CA LEU A 42 3.45 -10.20 -5.92
C LEU A 42 2.19 -9.97 -5.04
N THR A 43 2.38 -9.41 -3.84
CA THR A 43 1.31 -8.91 -2.99
C THR A 43 1.34 -7.39 -3.05
N LEU A 44 0.21 -6.71 -3.25
CA LEU A 44 0.18 -5.25 -3.21
C LEU A 44 0.73 -4.75 -1.86
N LYS A 45 1.68 -3.80 -1.91
CA LYS A 45 2.52 -3.44 -0.75
C LYS A 45 1.74 -3.03 0.51
N HIS A 46 0.55 -2.45 0.33
CA HIS A 46 -0.30 -1.94 1.41
C HIS A 46 -1.17 -3.00 2.10
N LEU A 47 -1.24 -4.23 1.56
CA LEU A 47 -2.14 -5.25 2.10
C LEU A 47 -1.63 -5.85 3.41
N GLY A 48 -2.59 -6.21 4.27
CA GLY A 48 -2.32 -6.89 5.54
C GLY A 48 -1.49 -8.16 5.38
N GLY A 49 -1.63 -8.90 4.28
CA GLY A 49 -0.83 -10.10 3.99
C GLY A 49 0.51 -9.87 3.29
N SER A 50 0.90 -8.61 3.04
CA SER A 50 2.18 -8.26 2.40
C SER A 50 3.31 -8.18 3.43
N ASP A 51 3.58 -9.31 4.10
CA ASP A 51 4.62 -9.46 5.12
C ASP A 51 5.21 -10.89 5.19
N ALA A 52 6.37 -11.01 5.83
CA ALA A 52 7.12 -12.25 6.00
C ALA A 52 6.32 -13.34 6.73
N ALA A 53 5.48 -12.99 7.71
CA ALA A 53 4.67 -13.95 8.44
C ALA A 53 3.63 -14.62 7.53
N SER A 54 2.97 -13.81 6.69
CA SER A 54 2.01 -14.27 5.69
C SER A 54 2.69 -15.09 4.60
N PHE A 55 3.87 -14.67 4.13
CA PHE A 55 4.66 -15.41 3.16
C PHE A 55 5.13 -16.76 3.73
N ALA A 56 5.56 -16.81 4.98
CA ALA A 56 5.93 -18.05 5.66
C ALA A 56 4.75 -19.01 5.76
N ASN A 57 3.59 -18.51 6.20
CA ASN A 57 2.36 -19.32 6.28
C ASN A 57 1.95 -19.87 4.91
N PHE A 58 2.02 -19.07 3.84
CA PHE A 58 1.72 -19.52 2.49
C PHE A 58 2.71 -20.61 2.03
N HIS A 59 4.02 -20.40 2.20
CA HIS A 59 5.02 -21.39 1.81
C HIS A 59 4.87 -22.72 2.58
N VAL A 60 4.58 -22.66 3.88
CA VAL A 60 4.44 -23.87 4.70
C VAL A 60 3.11 -24.57 4.46
N ASN A 61 1.99 -23.84 4.56
CA ASN A 61 0.66 -24.45 4.58
C ASN A 61 0.08 -24.68 3.18
N THR A 62 0.47 -23.87 2.19
CA THR A 62 0.00 -24.01 0.80
C THR A 62 1.00 -24.79 -0.05
N ASN A 63 2.28 -24.43 0.02
CA ASN A 63 3.30 -25.08 -0.84
C ASN A 63 3.95 -26.30 -0.20
N GLY A 64 3.70 -26.57 1.09
CA GLY A 64 4.31 -27.70 1.81
C GLY A 64 5.81 -27.54 2.07
N TRP A 65 6.34 -26.31 2.04
CA TRP A 65 7.77 -26.07 2.21
C TRP A 65 8.18 -26.11 3.68
N PRO A 66 9.48 -26.35 3.99
CA PRO A 66 9.99 -26.34 5.35
C PRO A 66 9.80 -25.01 6.10
N GLY A 67 9.77 -23.89 5.39
CA GLY A 67 9.63 -22.55 5.93
C GLY A 67 9.39 -21.53 4.82
N ILE A 68 9.64 -20.24 5.12
CA ILE A 68 9.64 -19.19 4.09
C ILE A 68 10.80 -19.37 3.10
N GLY A 69 10.58 -19.13 1.81
CA GLY A 69 11.61 -19.28 0.78
C GLY A 69 12.71 -18.21 0.77
N TYR A 70 12.56 -17.12 1.52
CA TYR A 70 13.48 -15.96 1.51
C TYR A 70 14.34 -15.91 2.78
N HIS A 71 15.52 -15.31 2.68
CA HIS A 71 16.38 -15.06 3.85
C HIS A 71 16.02 -13.72 4.50
N LEU A 72 15.76 -12.71 3.67
CA LEU A 72 15.44 -11.36 4.09
C LEU A 72 14.17 -10.89 3.39
N VAL A 73 13.30 -10.20 4.11
CA VAL A 73 12.09 -9.57 3.57
C VAL A 73 12.05 -8.10 3.96
N ILE A 74 11.92 -7.20 2.99
CA ILE A 74 11.69 -5.77 3.23
C ILE A 74 10.19 -5.53 3.17
N GLU A 75 9.63 -4.87 4.18
CA GLU A 75 8.18 -4.66 4.35
C GLU A 75 7.84 -3.16 4.31
N PRO A 76 7.55 -2.59 3.13
CA PRO A 76 7.27 -1.16 2.96
C PRO A 76 6.13 -0.63 3.83
N LYS A 77 5.14 -1.47 4.15
CA LYS A 77 4.01 -1.07 5.01
C LYS A 77 4.41 -0.83 6.48
N ASN A 78 5.57 -1.30 6.90
CA ASN A 78 6.05 -1.20 8.27
C ASN A 78 7.23 -0.23 8.32
N ILE A 79 6.96 1.03 8.65
CA ILE A 79 7.99 2.06 8.72
C ILE A 79 8.62 2.12 10.11
N ILE A 80 9.94 2.11 10.14
CA ILE A 80 10.78 2.30 11.32
C ILE A 80 11.43 3.69 11.23
N GLN A 81 11.29 4.50 12.27
CA GLN A 81 11.98 5.78 12.37
C GLN A 81 13.41 5.56 12.85
N THR A 82 14.38 6.09 12.12
CA THR A 82 15.81 5.99 12.45
C THR A 82 16.42 7.38 12.54
N ALA A 83 17.64 7.50 13.05
CA ALA A 83 18.38 8.77 13.04
C ALA A 83 18.61 9.32 11.62
N LYS A 84 18.52 8.48 10.59
CA LYS A 84 18.65 8.87 9.16
C LYS A 84 17.30 9.00 8.45
N GLY A 85 16.22 9.13 9.22
CA GLY A 85 14.84 9.23 8.75
C GLY A 85 14.11 7.89 8.62
N PRO A 86 12.96 7.88 7.96
CA PRO A 86 12.11 6.69 7.81
C PRO A 86 12.80 5.58 7.01
N ARG A 87 12.59 4.33 7.44
CA ARG A 87 13.07 3.11 6.78
C ARG A 87 11.96 2.07 6.73
N ALA A 88 11.84 1.34 5.63
CA ALA A 88 11.01 0.13 5.62
C ALA A 88 11.64 -0.96 6.51
N ARG A 89 10.81 -1.66 7.29
CA ARG A 89 11.25 -2.77 8.15
C ARG A 89 11.91 -3.86 7.32
N ILE A 90 13.00 -4.42 7.84
CA ILE A 90 13.68 -5.59 7.29
C ILE A 90 13.45 -6.76 8.24
N VAL A 91 12.99 -7.88 7.73
CA VAL A 91 12.79 -9.11 8.49
C VAL A 91 13.87 -10.10 8.11
N TYR A 92 14.68 -10.51 9.08
CA TYR A 92 15.58 -11.64 8.92
C TYR A 92 14.78 -12.93 9.14
N ALA A 93 14.46 -13.58 8.03
CA ALA A 93 13.44 -14.61 7.94
C ALA A 93 14.01 -16.04 7.96
N ASN A 94 15.17 -16.27 7.35
CA ASN A 94 15.95 -17.50 7.47
C ASN A 94 17.43 -17.17 7.55
N ASP A 95 18.20 -18.02 8.23
CA ASP A 95 19.65 -17.91 8.26
C ASP A 95 20.25 -17.92 6.85
N VAL A 96 21.09 -16.95 6.52
CA VAL A 96 21.68 -16.79 5.17
C VAL A 96 22.49 -18.00 4.72
N SER A 97 22.97 -18.86 5.63
CA SER A 97 23.69 -20.09 5.29
C SER A 97 22.80 -21.23 4.77
N LEU A 98 21.48 -21.10 4.88
CA LEU A 98 20.53 -22.13 4.45
C LEU A 98 20.25 -22.07 2.95
N LEU A 99 19.99 -23.24 2.37
CA LEU A 99 19.49 -23.39 1.00
C LEU A 99 17.97 -23.31 1.04
N THR A 100 17.43 -22.09 0.97
CA THR A 100 15.99 -21.83 0.92
C THR A 100 15.46 -21.88 -0.52
N TYR A 101 14.14 -21.99 -0.70
CA TYR A 101 13.51 -22.19 -2.01
C TYR A 101 13.11 -20.87 -2.70
N ASN A 102 14.09 -20.01 -3.01
CA ASN A 102 13.84 -18.70 -3.65
C ASN A 102 13.97 -18.72 -5.19
N VAL A 103 14.93 -19.47 -5.76
CA VAL A 103 15.27 -19.48 -7.20
C VAL A 103 15.57 -20.91 -7.71
N GLY A 104 14.78 -21.91 -7.29
CA GLY A 104 14.88 -23.33 -7.71
C GLY A 104 16.31 -23.86 -7.94
N ASN A 105 16.70 -24.12 -9.19
CA ASN A 105 18.03 -24.67 -9.54
C ASN A 105 19.22 -23.82 -9.10
N SER A 106 18.98 -22.56 -8.69
CA SER A 106 20.01 -21.65 -8.18
C SER A 106 20.00 -21.51 -6.65
N ASN A 107 19.13 -22.22 -5.93
CA ASN A 107 18.95 -22.09 -4.48
C ASN A 107 20.27 -22.24 -3.70
N ASP A 108 21.18 -23.11 -4.13
CA ASP A 108 22.45 -23.35 -3.44
C ASP A 108 23.35 -22.10 -3.43
N PHE A 109 23.34 -21.30 -4.50
CA PHE A 109 24.16 -20.10 -4.62
C PHE A 109 23.34 -18.79 -4.59
N ALA A 110 22.04 -18.86 -4.32
CA ALA A 110 21.17 -17.69 -4.23
C ALA A 110 20.83 -17.33 -2.78
N VAL A 111 21.06 -16.07 -2.41
CA VAL A 111 20.59 -15.46 -1.16
C VAL A 111 19.38 -14.59 -1.50
N GLY A 112 18.18 -15.17 -1.35
CA GLY A 112 16.91 -14.48 -1.63
C GLY A 112 16.60 -13.32 -0.68
N VAL A 113 16.42 -12.13 -1.26
CA VAL A 113 15.92 -10.91 -0.64
C VAL A 113 14.61 -10.53 -1.33
N CYS A 114 13.49 -10.51 -0.59
CA CYS A 114 12.18 -10.17 -1.12
C CYS A 114 11.73 -8.79 -0.66
N VAL A 115 11.30 -7.93 -1.57
CA VAL A 115 10.64 -6.67 -1.24
C VAL A 115 9.14 -6.86 -1.36
N ALA A 116 8.43 -6.73 -0.25
CA ALA A 116 6.98 -6.96 -0.20
C ALA A 116 6.24 -5.89 -1.03
N GLY A 117 5.60 -6.33 -2.10
CA GLY A 117 5.01 -5.46 -3.11
C GLY A 117 4.76 -6.20 -4.41
N ASP A 118 3.88 -5.64 -5.24
CA ASP A 118 3.74 -6.03 -6.64
C ASP A 118 4.19 -4.87 -7.52
N TYR A 119 5.50 -4.76 -7.71
CA TYR A 119 6.12 -3.65 -8.46
C TYR A 119 5.87 -3.63 -9.96
N ARG A 120 4.99 -4.51 -10.48
CA ARG A 120 4.36 -4.28 -11.78
C ARG A 120 3.38 -3.10 -11.70
N TYR A 121 2.92 -2.79 -10.49
CA TYR A 121 1.93 -1.77 -10.18
C TYR A 121 2.35 -0.83 -9.05
N ASP A 122 3.10 -1.32 -8.06
CA ASP A 122 3.62 -0.52 -6.95
C ASP A 122 4.89 0.24 -7.36
N VAL A 123 5.14 1.36 -6.68
CA VAL A 123 6.39 2.13 -6.77
C VAL A 123 7.16 1.96 -5.45
N LEU A 124 8.49 1.84 -5.54
CA LEU A 124 9.37 1.92 -4.37
C LEU A 124 9.30 3.33 -3.79
N ASP A 125 8.82 3.46 -2.56
CA ASP A 125 8.92 4.69 -1.80
C ASP A 125 10.34 4.88 -1.23
N ASP A 126 10.66 6.09 -0.80
CA ASP A 126 12.01 6.47 -0.36
C ASP A 126 12.46 5.72 0.89
N ALA A 127 11.54 5.43 1.82
CA ALA A 127 11.85 4.60 2.98
C ALA A 127 12.27 3.17 2.56
N THR A 128 11.63 2.62 1.52
CA THR A 128 11.99 1.34 0.94
C THR A 128 13.32 1.40 0.19
N LYS A 129 13.54 2.42 -0.67
CA LYS A 129 14.81 2.61 -1.38
C LYS A 129 15.99 2.74 -0.40
N ALA A 130 15.82 3.53 0.65
CA ALA A 130 16.84 3.72 1.67
C ALA A 130 17.13 2.43 2.45
N SER A 131 16.10 1.63 2.78
CA SER A 131 16.31 0.30 3.38
C SER A 131 17.01 -0.68 2.44
N ILE A 132 16.71 -0.65 1.13
CA ILE A 132 17.41 -1.45 0.12
C ILE A 132 18.89 -1.04 0.05
N ASN A 133 19.18 0.26 -0.01
CA ASN A 133 20.54 0.80 -0.03
C ASN A 133 21.36 0.32 1.18
N GLU A 134 20.84 0.56 2.40
CA GLU A 134 21.56 0.22 3.64
C GLU A 134 21.72 -1.30 3.83
N LEU A 135 20.71 -2.09 3.46
CA LEU A 135 20.80 -3.55 3.49
C LEU A 135 21.85 -4.07 2.51
N HIS A 136 21.83 -3.58 1.27
CA HIS A 136 22.80 -3.97 0.25
C HIS A 136 24.23 -3.65 0.70
N ALA A 137 24.48 -2.42 1.17
CA ALA A 137 25.78 -2.02 1.67
C ALA A 137 26.26 -2.90 2.83
N ALA A 138 25.37 -3.24 3.77
CA ALA A 138 25.70 -4.12 4.88
C ALA A 138 26.03 -5.56 4.43
N LEU A 139 25.23 -6.13 3.52
CA LEU A 139 25.48 -7.46 2.96
C LEU A 139 26.81 -7.53 2.18
N VAL A 140 27.14 -6.48 1.42
CA VAL A 140 28.44 -6.36 0.74
C VAL A 140 29.58 -6.30 1.77
N ALA A 141 29.43 -5.50 2.82
CA ALA A 141 30.42 -5.38 3.89
C ALA A 141 30.62 -6.69 4.69
N ASP A 142 29.58 -7.53 4.76
CA ASP A 142 29.61 -8.88 5.34
C ASP A 142 30.12 -9.96 4.36
N LYS A 143 30.45 -9.60 3.12
CA LYS A 143 30.81 -10.53 2.04
C LYS A 143 29.71 -11.58 1.79
N ILE A 144 28.45 -11.18 1.89
CA ILE A 144 27.28 -12.02 1.58
C ILE A 144 26.85 -11.74 0.15
N GLY A 145 27.29 -12.60 -0.75
CA GLY A 145 27.12 -12.52 -2.18
C GLY A 145 28.21 -11.69 -2.88
N LYS A 146 28.61 -12.09 -4.08
CA LYS A 146 29.55 -11.33 -4.93
C LYS A 146 28.86 -10.48 -5.99
N ALA A 147 27.58 -10.72 -6.24
CA ALA A 147 26.80 -10.03 -7.27
C ALA A 147 25.33 -9.96 -6.87
N ASP A 148 24.59 -9.12 -7.60
CA ASP A 148 23.15 -8.92 -7.47
C ASP A 148 22.47 -9.33 -8.78
N LYS A 149 21.35 -10.02 -8.66
CA LYS A 149 20.49 -10.38 -9.78
C LYS A 149 19.05 -10.31 -9.37
N SER A 150 18.21 -9.79 -10.24
CA SER A 150 16.78 -10.04 -10.24
C SER A 150 16.51 -11.53 -10.56
N HIS A 151 15.42 -12.09 -10.05
CA HIS A 151 15.06 -13.50 -10.25
C HIS A 151 15.08 -13.93 -11.73
N HIS A 152 14.64 -13.06 -12.64
CA HIS A 152 14.62 -13.36 -14.08
C HIS A 152 16.01 -13.52 -14.73
N GLU A 153 17.06 -13.01 -14.10
CA GLU A 153 18.44 -13.08 -14.59
C GLU A 153 19.14 -14.39 -14.18
N PHE A 154 18.45 -15.27 -13.45
CA PHE A 154 18.93 -16.59 -13.10
C PHE A 154 18.62 -17.63 -14.20
N PRO A 155 19.49 -18.66 -14.36
CA PRO A 155 19.28 -19.70 -15.37
C PRO A 155 17.91 -20.38 -15.25
N GLY A 156 17.16 -20.41 -16.36
CA GLY A 156 15.83 -21.04 -16.42
C GLY A 156 14.66 -20.15 -15.97
N TYR A 157 14.91 -18.89 -15.61
CA TYR A 157 13.89 -17.98 -15.06
C TYR A 157 13.64 -16.71 -15.87
N SER A 158 14.18 -16.58 -17.07
CA SER A 158 14.03 -15.39 -17.94
C SER A 158 12.58 -14.99 -18.23
N TRP A 159 11.64 -15.95 -18.16
CA TRP A 159 10.21 -15.73 -18.36
C TRP A 159 9.47 -15.19 -17.13
N LYS A 160 10.10 -15.17 -15.94
CA LYS A 160 9.45 -14.69 -14.72
C LYS A 160 9.71 -13.20 -14.54
N GLU A 161 8.68 -12.37 -14.53
CA GLU A 161 8.80 -10.94 -14.21
C GLU A 161 9.01 -10.70 -12.71
N CYS A 162 10.19 -11.04 -12.19
CA CYS A 162 10.52 -10.91 -10.77
C CYS A 162 12.02 -10.58 -10.62
N CYS A 163 12.43 -9.63 -9.79
CA CYS A 163 11.70 -8.40 -9.52
C CYS A 163 11.73 -7.46 -10.74
N VAL A 164 10.69 -6.65 -10.89
CA VAL A 164 10.55 -5.68 -12.01
C VAL A 164 10.98 -4.26 -11.63
N PHE A 165 11.29 -4.00 -10.36
CA PHE A 165 11.85 -2.71 -9.94
C PHE A 165 13.36 -2.67 -10.21
N ASP A 166 13.87 -1.46 -10.49
CA ASP A 166 15.30 -1.22 -10.70
C ASP A 166 16.05 -1.18 -9.36
N TYR A 167 16.57 -2.33 -8.97
CA TYR A 167 17.32 -2.48 -7.73
C TYR A 167 18.66 -1.72 -7.76
N ASN A 168 19.28 -1.55 -8.94
CA ASN A 168 20.55 -0.82 -9.07
C ASN A 168 20.38 0.68 -8.74
N LYS A 169 19.25 1.28 -9.13
CA LYS A 169 18.92 2.65 -8.71
C LYS A 169 18.71 2.74 -7.20
N ALA A 170 18.04 1.76 -6.60
CA ALA A 170 17.83 1.74 -5.15
C ALA A 170 19.16 1.63 -4.37
N PHE A 171 20.15 0.88 -4.87
CA PHE A 171 21.47 0.77 -4.23
C PHE A 171 22.24 2.08 -4.15
N LYS A 172 21.91 3.06 -5.01
CA LYS A 172 22.59 4.36 -5.06
C LYS A 172 21.74 5.50 -4.49
N PHE A 173 20.58 5.17 -3.92
CA PHE A 173 19.62 6.17 -3.47
C PHE A 173 20.21 7.19 -2.47
N LEU A 174 21.08 6.74 -1.56
CA LEU A 174 21.73 7.62 -0.58
C LEU A 174 23.05 8.23 -1.07
N ASP A 175 23.54 7.85 -2.25
CA ASP A 175 24.80 8.35 -2.82
C ASP A 175 24.61 9.69 -3.53
N HIS A 176 23.36 10.15 -3.65
CA HIS A 176 23.01 11.40 -4.31
C HIS A 176 22.75 12.42 -3.21
N THR A 177 23.63 13.41 -3.06
CA THR A 177 23.28 14.65 -2.35
C THR A 177 21.99 15.14 -2.98
N PRO A 178 20.90 15.36 -2.23
CA PRO A 178 19.70 15.93 -2.81
C PRO A 178 20.10 17.28 -3.41
N VAL A 179 20.22 17.35 -4.73
CA VAL A 179 20.08 18.63 -5.40
C VAL A 179 18.61 18.92 -5.21
N GLU A 180 18.31 19.70 -4.18
CA GLU A 180 16.99 20.27 -4.01
C GLU A 180 16.76 21.13 -5.27
N LYS A 181 16.19 20.53 -6.30
CA LYS A 181 15.90 21.23 -7.55
C LYS A 181 14.85 22.27 -7.14
N GLU A 182 15.22 23.54 -7.06
CA GLU A 182 14.25 24.55 -6.62
C GLU A 182 13.02 24.46 -7.54
N LEU A 183 11.85 24.28 -6.93
CA LEU A 183 10.60 24.29 -7.66
C LEU A 183 10.44 25.69 -8.25
N PRO A 184 10.26 25.82 -9.57
CA PRO A 184 10.06 27.12 -10.19
C PRO A 184 8.79 27.73 -9.62
N ASP A 185 8.76 29.03 -9.33
CA ASP A 185 7.56 29.69 -8.77
C ASP A 185 6.32 29.47 -9.66
N VAL A 186 6.55 29.39 -10.98
CA VAL A 186 5.53 29.16 -11.99
C VAL A 186 5.98 28.09 -12.97
N TYR A 187 5.09 27.14 -13.26
CA TYR A 187 5.21 26.17 -14.32
C TYR A 187 4.26 26.53 -15.47
N ILE A 188 4.75 26.47 -16.73
CA ILE A 188 3.93 26.71 -17.92
C ILE A 188 3.54 25.36 -18.49
N VAL A 189 2.25 25.06 -18.49
CA VAL A 189 1.68 23.80 -18.99
C VAL A 189 2.08 23.60 -20.46
N GLN A 190 2.69 22.47 -20.76
CA GLN A 190 3.12 22.05 -22.07
C GLN A 190 2.15 21.03 -22.68
N GLN A 191 2.33 20.76 -23.97
CA GLN A 191 1.54 19.75 -24.66
C GLN A 191 1.79 18.36 -24.05
N GLY A 192 0.71 17.72 -23.57
CA GLY A 192 0.77 16.39 -22.96
C GLY A 192 0.86 16.40 -21.43
N ASP A 193 0.97 17.57 -20.80
CA ASP A 193 0.99 17.67 -19.34
C ASP A 193 -0.36 17.36 -18.72
N THR A 194 -0.29 16.81 -17.51
CA THR A 194 -1.43 16.65 -16.59
C THR A 194 -1.01 17.17 -15.23
N LEU A 195 -1.95 17.58 -14.37
CA LEU A 195 -1.61 17.98 -13.00
C LEU A 195 -0.85 16.87 -12.27
N TRP A 196 -1.18 15.61 -12.55
CA TRP A 196 -0.46 14.46 -12.02
C TRP A 196 0.97 14.37 -12.57
N GLY A 197 1.18 14.53 -13.88
CA GLY A 197 2.53 14.53 -14.46
C GLY A 197 3.41 15.66 -13.93
N ILE A 198 2.81 16.84 -13.70
CA ILE A 198 3.50 18.00 -13.15
C ILE A 198 3.82 17.80 -11.65
N ALA A 199 2.87 17.30 -10.87
CA ALA A 199 3.05 16.99 -9.44
C ALA A 199 4.01 15.81 -9.21
N ASN A 200 3.90 14.74 -10.01
CA ASN A 200 4.69 13.51 -9.87
C ASN A 200 6.15 13.67 -10.33
N ASN A 201 6.55 14.86 -10.78
CA ASN A 201 7.96 15.19 -11.01
C ASN A 201 8.67 15.62 -9.71
N ASP A 202 7.93 15.89 -8.63
CA ASP A 202 8.50 16.34 -7.35
C ASP A 202 7.62 15.97 -6.15
N ASP A 203 8.17 15.23 -5.19
CA ASP A 203 7.44 14.74 -4.02
C ASP A 203 6.96 15.85 -3.05
N ARG A 204 7.36 17.11 -3.26
CA ARG A 204 6.94 18.27 -2.45
C ARG A 204 5.63 18.91 -2.94
N VAL A 205 5.10 18.54 -4.11
CA VAL A 205 3.90 19.15 -4.70
C VAL A 205 2.89 18.07 -5.04
N THR A 206 1.69 18.13 -4.43
CA THR A 206 0.59 17.22 -4.77
C THR A 206 -0.33 17.81 -5.85
N VAL A 207 -1.16 16.96 -6.46
CA VAL A 207 -2.21 17.42 -7.38
C VAL A 207 -3.18 18.35 -6.66
N GLU A 208 -3.50 18.05 -5.40
CA GLU A 208 -4.35 18.86 -4.53
C GLU A 208 -3.73 20.23 -4.23
N ASP A 209 -2.41 20.30 -4.05
CA ASP A 209 -1.69 21.56 -3.90
C ASP A 209 -1.79 22.42 -5.16
N LEU A 210 -1.52 21.84 -6.33
CA LEU A 210 -1.66 22.56 -7.60
C LEU A 210 -3.10 23.03 -7.83
N ILE A 211 -4.10 22.21 -7.51
CA ILE A 211 -5.52 22.58 -7.60
C ILE A 211 -5.81 23.77 -6.69
N ARG A 212 -5.38 23.69 -5.43
CA ARG A 212 -5.65 24.70 -4.41
C ARG A 212 -4.95 26.02 -4.72
N TRP A 213 -3.66 25.99 -5.04
CA TRP A 213 -2.86 27.19 -5.30
C TRP A 213 -3.29 27.92 -6.56
N ASN A 214 -3.82 27.18 -7.54
CA ASN A 214 -4.22 27.71 -8.83
C ASN A 214 -5.74 27.80 -9.02
N ASN A 215 -6.52 27.54 -7.96
CA ASN A 215 -7.98 27.55 -7.97
C ASN A 215 -8.59 26.73 -9.13
N ILE A 216 -8.01 25.58 -9.45
CA ILE A 216 -8.41 24.75 -10.58
C ILE A 216 -9.68 23.99 -10.23
N LYS A 217 -10.81 24.39 -10.81
CA LYS A 217 -12.11 23.73 -10.60
C LYS A 217 -12.24 22.39 -11.33
N ASP A 218 -11.47 22.21 -12.42
CA ASP A 218 -11.48 21.01 -13.24
C ASP A 218 -10.07 20.67 -13.74
N PRO A 219 -9.38 19.72 -13.08
CA PRO A 219 -8.05 19.25 -13.46
C PRO A 219 -7.93 18.71 -14.89
N SER A 220 -9.04 18.26 -15.49
CA SER A 220 -9.06 17.69 -16.83
C SER A 220 -9.06 18.75 -17.95
N LYS A 221 -9.15 20.03 -17.59
CA LYS A 221 -9.23 21.17 -18.52
C LYS A 221 -8.00 22.06 -18.50
N LEU A 222 -6.83 21.52 -18.12
CA LEU A 222 -5.57 22.23 -18.24
C LEU A 222 -5.35 22.68 -19.69
N GLN A 223 -5.00 23.94 -19.87
CA GLN A 223 -4.73 24.51 -21.19
C GLN A 223 -3.22 24.61 -21.43
N ILE A 224 -2.77 24.27 -22.63
CA ILE A 224 -1.39 24.50 -23.04
C ILE A 224 -1.09 26.00 -22.93
N GLY A 225 0.03 26.35 -22.31
CA GLY A 225 0.41 27.73 -21.99
C GLY A 225 -0.18 28.28 -20.68
N GLN A 226 -1.04 27.53 -19.99
CA GLN A 226 -1.56 27.93 -18.68
C GLN A 226 -0.40 27.99 -17.66
N LYS A 227 -0.32 29.10 -16.94
CA LYS A 227 0.64 29.28 -15.84
C LYS A 227 0.05 28.68 -14.57
N LEU A 228 0.83 27.79 -13.94
CA LEU A 228 0.53 27.19 -12.64
C LEU A 228 1.56 27.68 -11.63
N SER A 229 1.10 28.31 -10.56
CA SER A 229 1.87 28.53 -9.34
C SER A 229 2.25 27.17 -8.74
N MET A 230 3.54 26.96 -8.54
CA MET A 230 4.07 25.77 -7.86
C MET A 230 4.34 26.04 -6.36
N LYS A 231 3.89 27.20 -5.86
CA LYS A 231 3.94 27.59 -4.46
C LYS A 231 2.58 28.16 -4.04
N GLY A 232 2.21 27.97 -2.77
CA GLY A 232 0.95 28.49 -2.24
C GLY A 232 0.93 30.01 -2.08
N PRO A 233 -0.27 30.62 -2.00
CA PRO A 233 -0.39 32.05 -1.72
C PRO A 233 0.30 32.37 -0.39
N GLN A 234 1.31 33.26 -0.43
CA GLN A 234 1.99 33.73 0.77
C GLN A 234 0.99 34.47 1.66
N SER A 235 0.56 33.84 2.75
CA SER A 235 0.02 34.56 3.89
C SER A 235 1.18 35.19 4.65
N THR A 236 1.30 36.52 4.63
CA THR A 236 2.12 37.24 5.60
C THR A 236 1.48 37.13 6.99
N LYS A 237 2.00 36.28 7.87
CA LYS A 237 1.91 36.43 9.33
C LYS A 237 2.94 35.52 10.04
N PRO A 238 3.34 35.87 11.28
CA PRO A 238 4.72 35.79 11.77
C PRO A 238 5.06 34.39 12.26
N GLU A 239 6.36 34.12 12.32
CA GLU A 239 6.99 32.91 12.84
C GLU A 239 6.29 32.39 14.12
N GLN A 240 5.71 31.19 14.03
CA GLN A 240 5.25 30.43 15.19
C GLN A 240 6.17 29.23 15.44
N PRO A 241 6.37 28.85 16.71
CA PRO A 241 7.52 28.08 17.15
C PRO A 241 7.41 26.59 16.78
N LYS A 242 8.58 25.98 16.55
CA LYS A 242 8.77 24.53 16.42
C LYS A 242 8.06 23.81 17.57
N ASN A 243 7.01 23.04 17.25
CA ASN A 243 6.44 22.07 18.17
C ASN A 243 6.33 20.73 17.44
N ASP A 244 7.00 19.73 18.00
CA ASP A 244 7.08 18.36 17.51
C ASP A 244 5.70 17.71 17.45
N LYS A 245 5.10 17.69 16.26
CA LYS A 245 4.08 16.72 15.83
C LYS A 245 3.93 16.80 14.32
N GLN A 246 4.69 15.96 13.64
CA GLN A 246 4.52 15.66 12.22
C GLN A 246 3.07 15.22 11.96
N PRO A 247 2.35 15.78 10.95
CA PRO A 247 1.02 15.31 10.59
C PRO A 247 1.11 13.85 10.12
N ALA A 248 0.20 13.02 10.62
CA ALA A 248 0.12 11.60 10.29
C ALA A 248 0.04 11.37 8.76
N PRO A 249 0.61 10.28 8.23
CA PRO A 249 0.52 9.96 6.81
C PRO A 249 -0.95 9.87 6.38
N VAL A 250 -1.35 10.74 5.44
CA VAL A 250 -2.67 10.71 4.82
C VAL A 250 -2.81 9.45 3.98
N THR A 251 -3.47 8.44 4.54
CA THR A 251 -3.94 7.29 3.77
C THR A 251 -5.00 7.80 2.78
N PRO A 252 -4.89 7.51 1.47
CA PRO A 252 -5.89 7.95 0.51
C PRO A 252 -7.26 7.42 0.92
N LYS A 253 -8.22 8.33 1.04
CA LYS A 253 -9.57 8.01 1.53
C LYS A 253 -10.24 7.03 0.57
N VAL A 254 -10.48 5.81 1.02
CA VAL A 254 -11.27 4.83 0.27
C VAL A 254 -12.70 5.35 0.10
N LEU A 255 -13.18 5.46 -1.14
CA LEU A 255 -14.57 5.83 -1.42
C LEU A 255 -15.51 4.64 -1.23
N TRP A 256 -15.17 3.49 -1.83
CA TRP A 256 -15.92 2.23 -1.70
C TRP A 256 -15.14 1.06 -2.31
N VAL A 257 -15.58 -0.17 -2.02
CA VAL A 257 -15.07 -1.39 -2.67
C VAL A 257 -16.05 -1.82 -3.75
N GLY A 258 -15.55 -2.09 -4.94
CA GLY A 258 -16.31 -2.53 -6.10
C GLY A 258 -16.06 -4.00 -6.43
N VAL A 259 -17.00 -4.63 -7.12
CA VAL A 259 -16.88 -5.98 -7.70
C VAL A 259 -17.05 -5.87 -9.21
N ILE A 260 -16.10 -6.43 -9.95
CA ILE A 260 -16.14 -6.43 -11.42
C ILE A 260 -17.21 -7.42 -11.89
N LYS A 261 -18.15 -6.98 -12.73
CA LYS A 261 -19.28 -7.82 -13.21
C LYS A 261 -19.12 -8.38 -14.62
N VAL A 262 -18.13 -7.88 -15.36
CA VAL A 262 -17.80 -8.35 -16.72
C VAL A 262 -16.65 -9.36 -16.71
N ASP A 263 -16.61 -10.24 -17.70
CA ASP A 263 -15.62 -11.32 -17.77
C ASP A 263 -14.18 -10.82 -17.79
N THR A 264 -13.94 -9.69 -18.46
CA THR A 264 -12.64 -9.01 -18.48
C THR A 264 -12.82 -7.50 -18.52
N LEU A 265 -12.10 -6.78 -17.65
CA LEU A 265 -12.07 -5.33 -17.58
C LEU A 265 -10.62 -4.83 -17.64
N ASN A 266 -10.31 -4.00 -18.64
CA ASN A 266 -8.98 -3.38 -18.74
C ASN A 266 -8.81 -2.31 -17.67
N ALA A 267 -7.73 -2.40 -16.91
CA ALA A 267 -7.19 -1.31 -16.13
C ALA A 267 -6.10 -0.60 -16.94
N ARG A 268 -6.11 0.73 -16.93
CA ARG A 268 -5.28 1.57 -17.80
C ARG A 268 -4.52 2.61 -16.99
N LYS A 269 -3.46 3.18 -17.57
CA LYS A 269 -2.66 4.25 -16.95
C LYS A 269 -3.41 5.58 -16.81
N GLY A 270 -4.60 5.70 -17.41
CA GLY A 270 -5.40 6.91 -17.37
C GLY A 270 -6.87 6.63 -17.69
N ALA A 271 -7.72 7.59 -17.34
CA ALA A 271 -9.17 7.53 -17.48
C ALA A 271 -9.66 7.73 -18.92
N GLY A 272 -9.35 6.77 -19.80
CA GLY A 272 -9.76 6.79 -21.20
C GLY A 272 -9.29 5.55 -21.96
N THR A 273 -10.01 5.17 -23.01
CA THR A 273 -9.71 3.96 -23.82
C THR A 273 -8.41 4.08 -24.62
N ASN A 274 -7.95 5.31 -24.86
CA ASN A 274 -6.70 5.59 -25.58
C ASN A 274 -5.46 5.41 -24.69
N ASN A 275 -5.62 5.30 -23.37
CA ASN A 275 -4.50 5.07 -22.45
C ASN A 275 -4.04 3.60 -22.50
N PRO A 276 -2.73 3.34 -22.34
CA PRO A 276 -2.21 1.98 -22.32
C PRO A 276 -2.90 1.10 -21.28
N VAL A 277 -3.20 -0.14 -21.66
CA VAL A 277 -3.67 -1.18 -20.72
C VAL A 277 -2.49 -1.57 -19.83
N VAL A 278 -2.68 -1.45 -18.53
CA VAL A 278 -1.71 -1.83 -17.49
C VAL A 278 -1.94 -3.28 -17.07
N THR A 279 -3.21 -3.68 -16.96
CA THR A 279 -3.60 -5.05 -16.65
C THR A 279 -5.06 -5.30 -16.99
N GLN A 280 -5.50 -6.54 -16.85
CA GLN A 280 -6.89 -6.94 -17.02
C GLN A 280 -7.39 -7.64 -15.76
N TYR A 281 -8.56 -7.25 -15.30
CA TYR A 281 -9.23 -7.87 -14.17
C TYR A 281 -10.40 -8.73 -14.63
N LYS A 282 -10.64 -9.83 -13.92
CA LYS A 282 -11.69 -10.80 -14.23
C LYS A 282 -12.95 -10.55 -13.40
N LYS A 283 -14.08 -11.07 -13.88
CA LYS A 283 -15.36 -11.07 -13.17
C LYS A 283 -15.21 -11.59 -11.72
N GLY A 284 -15.91 -10.95 -10.79
CA GLY A 284 -15.87 -11.25 -9.37
C GLY A 284 -14.67 -10.65 -8.62
N ARG A 285 -13.67 -10.09 -9.32
CA ARG A 285 -12.54 -9.43 -8.66
C ARG A 285 -13.01 -8.17 -7.93
N GLU A 286 -12.58 -8.05 -6.68
CA GLU A 286 -12.77 -6.84 -5.89
C GLU A 286 -11.70 -5.78 -6.22
N VAL A 287 -12.14 -4.53 -6.32
CA VAL A 287 -11.28 -3.35 -6.53
C VAL A 287 -11.65 -2.28 -5.51
N THR A 288 -10.65 -1.67 -4.88
CA THR A 288 -10.87 -0.50 -4.01
C THR A 288 -10.93 0.73 -4.88
N VAL A 289 -11.98 1.54 -4.75
CA VAL A 289 -12.15 2.79 -5.48
C VAL A 289 -11.77 3.95 -4.59
N TYR A 290 -10.85 4.78 -5.07
CA TYR A 290 -10.36 5.97 -4.39
C TYR A 290 -10.91 7.25 -5.03
N GLU A 291 -11.29 7.21 -6.31
CA GLU A 291 -11.94 8.33 -7.01
C GLU A 291 -12.98 7.83 -8.04
N GLU A 292 -14.10 8.53 -8.16
CA GLU A 292 -15.05 8.41 -9.28
C GLU A 292 -14.89 9.65 -10.18
N LEU A 293 -14.39 9.48 -11.40
CA LEU A 293 -14.21 10.58 -12.34
C LEU A 293 -15.53 10.87 -13.06
N LYS A 294 -15.76 12.15 -13.36
CA LYS A 294 -16.97 12.63 -14.06
C LYS A 294 -17.23 11.95 -15.40
N ASN A 295 -16.18 11.49 -16.07
CA ASN A 295 -16.28 10.76 -17.34
C ASN A 295 -16.63 9.27 -17.16
N GLY A 296 -16.98 8.83 -15.95
CA GLY A 296 -17.39 7.46 -15.65
C GLY A 296 -16.23 6.49 -15.43
N TRP A 297 -14.98 6.95 -15.32
CA TRP A 297 -13.85 6.09 -14.95
C TRP A 297 -13.66 6.08 -13.43
N LEU A 298 -13.08 5.00 -12.92
CA LEU A 298 -12.77 4.82 -11.51
C LEU A 298 -11.27 4.76 -11.33
N TYR A 299 -10.73 5.56 -10.42
CA TYR A 299 -9.36 5.39 -9.94
C TYR A 299 -9.35 4.33 -8.85
N ILE A 300 -8.58 3.26 -9.08
CA ILE A 300 -8.52 2.10 -8.18
C ILE A 300 -7.17 1.97 -7.45
N GLY A 301 -6.42 3.08 -7.41
CA GLY A 301 -5.10 3.14 -6.76
C GLY A 301 -3.96 2.78 -7.71
N ASN A 302 -2.72 3.03 -7.28
CA ASN A 302 -1.50 2.63 -7.99
C ASN A 302 -1.46 3.04 -9.49
N GLY A 303 -1.98 4.24 -9.82
CA GLY A 303 -2.02 4.73 -11.21
C GLY A 303 -2.96 3.97 -12.16
N GLN A 304 -3.88 3.17 -11.62
CA GLN A 304 -4.79 2.35 -12.42
C GLN A 304 -6.20 2.93 -12.47
N TYR A 305 -6.75 2.96 -13.68
CA TYR A 305 -8.09 3.42 -13.97
C TYR A 305 -8.88 2.34 -14.69
N VAL A 306 -10.10 2.08 -14.24
CA VAL A 306 -11.03 1.18 -14.93
C VAL A 306 -12.24 1.95 -15.42
N SER A 307 -12.77 1.59 -16.59
CA SER A 307 -14.01 2.18 -17.05
C SER A 307 -15.15 1.70 -16.15
N ASN A 308 -16.03 2.60 -15.74
CA ASN A 308 -17.35 2.30 -15.21
C ASN A 308 -18.42 3.21 -15.85
N VAL A 309 -18.22 3.56 -17.13
CA VAL A 309 -19.10 4.47 -17.87
C VAL A 309 -20.52 3.90 -17.87
N GLY A 310 -21.47 4.66 -17.32
CA GLY A 310 -22.85 4.22 -17.16
C GLY A 310 -23.04 3.07 -16.17
N GLY A 311 -22.11 2.86 -15.23
CA GLY A 311 -22.18 1.79 -14.22
C GLY A 311 -22.07 0.37 -14.81
N LYS A 312 -21.47 0.24 -16.00
CA LYS A 312 -21.49 -1.00 -16.79
C LYS A 312 -20.54 -2.09 -16.32
N TYR A 313 -19.51 -1.77 -15.53
CA TYR A 313 -18.36 -2.67 -15.37
C TYR A 313 -18.06 -3.05 -13.92
N VAL A 314 -18.37 -2.17 -12.96
CA VAL A 314 -18.08 -2.36 -11.54
C VAL A 314 -19.31 -2.00 -10.71
N ASP A 315 -19.80 -2.96 -9.91
CA ASP A 315 -20.87 -2.72 -8.95
C ASP A 315 -20.29 -2.42 -7.57
N LYS A 316 -20.93 -1.53 -6.81
CA LYS A 316 -20.55 -1.31 -5.40
C LYS A 316 -20.77 -2.61 -4.63
N LYS A 317 -19.73 -3.08 -3.94
CA LYS A 317 -19.83 -4.23 -3.03
C LYS A 317 -20.87 -3.88 -1.98
N LYS A 318 -21.91 -4.71 -1.87
CA LYS A 318 -22.87 -4.59 -0.78
C LYS A 318 -22.14 -4.91 0.50
N ASP A 319 -22.26 -4.03 1.49
CA ASP A 319 -21.75 -4.29 2.83
C ASP A 319 -22.41 -5.58 3.35
N THR A 320 -21.62 -6.63 3.53
CA THR A 320 -22.09 -7.87 4.15
C THR A 320 -21.80 -7.82 5.64
N VAL A 321 -22.69 -8.38 6.43
CA VAL A 321 -22.59 -8.53 7.88
C VAL A 321 -21.17 -8.91 8.32
N ASN A 322 -20.58 -9.92 7.66
CA ASN A 322 -19.25 -10.44 7.97
C ASN A 322 -18.10 -9.45 7.72
N SER A 323 -18.26 -8.49 6.81
CA SER A 323 -17.24 -7.46 6.53
C SER A 323 -17.27 -6.27 7.48
N LEU A 324 -18.35 -6.09 8.25
CA LEU A 324 -18.53 -4.98 9.18
C LEU A 324 -18.47 -5.40 10.66
N ALA A 325 -18.73 -6.67 10.96
CA ALA A 325 -18.65 -7.20 12.32
C ALA A 325 -17.28 -6.89 12.96
N GLY A 326 -17.30 -6.37 14.18
CA GLY A 326 -16.11 -5.95 14.93
C GLY A 326 -15.64 -4.51 14.68
N ARG A 327 -16.12 -3.84 13.62
CA ARG A 327 -15.81 -2.42 13.35
C ARG A 327 -16.59 -1.49 14.27
N ARG A 328 -16.10 -0.28 14.49
CA ARG A 328 -16.77 0.70 15.35
C ARG A 328 -17.63 1.64 14.51
N VAL A 329 -18.91 1.78 14.84
CA VAL A 329 -19.80 2.80 14.25
C VAL A 329 -19.98 3.95 15.21
N GLU A 330 -19.84 5.18 14.72
CA GLU A 330 -19.88 6.42 15.51
C GLU A 330 -20.90 7.42 14.93
N SER A 331 -21.53 8.22 15.79
CA SER A 331 -22.37 9.33 15.34
C SER A 331 -21.51 10.46 14.80
N ILE A 332 -21.92 11.05 13.67
CA ILE A 332 -21.30 12.28 13.13
C ILE A 332 -22.17 13.53 13.34
N VAL A 333 -23.38 13.36 13.85
CA VAL A 333 -24.33 14.44 14.15
C VAL A 333 -24.56 14.58 15.66
N ALA A 334 -25.22 15.66 16.08
CA ALA A 334 -25.44 15.96 17.49
C ALA A 334 -26.25 14.86 18.22
N LYS A 335 -27.19 14.21 17.52
CA LYS A 335 -28.09 13.21 18.10
C LYS A 335 -28.45 12.12 17.09
N VAL A 336 -28.17 10.87 17.44
CA VAL A 336 -28.65 9.69 16.71
C VAL A 336 -29.41 8.79 17.69
N ASN A 337 -30.63 8.40 17.34
CA ASN A 337 -31.43 7.51 18.17
C ASN A 337 -30.89 6.06 18.11
N TYR A 338 -31.01 5.37 19.24
CA TYR A 338 -30.81 3.92 19.31
C TYR A 338 -32.05 3.24 19.89
N TYR A 339 -32.19 1.96 19.56
CA TYR A 339 -33.34 1.14 19.91
C TYR A 339 -32.84 -0.15 20.58
N ASN A 340 -33.57 -0.65 21.57
CA ASN A 340 -33.33 -1.95 22.22
C ASN A 340 -33.91 -3.14 21.41
N GLY A 341 -34.40 -2.89 20.20
CA GLY A 341 -34.91 -3.87 19.25
C GLY A 341 -34.89 -3.33 17.82
N PRO A 342 -35.03 -4.18 16.80
CA PRO A 342 -35.01 -3.77 15.40
C PRO A 342 -36.32 -3.05 15.02
N ARG A 343 -36.38 -1.73 15.25
CA ARG A 343 -37.53 -0.86 14.96
C ARG A 343 -37.10 0.58 14.71
N TRP A 344 -37.98 1.41 14.14
CA TRP A 344 -37.74 2.86 13.98
C TRP A 344 -38.60 3.76 14.88
N THR A 345 -39.60 3.20 15.54
CA THR A 345 -40.48 3.94 16.45
C THR A 345 -40.05 3.75 17.91
N ASN A 346 -40.42 4.69 18.78
CA ASN A 346 -40.18 4.63 20.23
C ASN A 346 -38.71 4.40 20.59
N ALA A 347 -37.87 5.40 20.28
CA ALA A 347 -36.43 5.36 20.57
C ALA A 347 -36.15 5.05 22.05
N SER A 348 -35.21 4.13 22.29
CA SER A 348 -34.79 3.75 23.65
C SER A 348 -33.82 4.75 24.26
N GLY A 349 -33.15 5.52 23.41
CA GLY A 349 -32.31 6.64 23.81
C GLY A 349 -31.61 7.23 22.60
N TYR A 350 -30.58 8.03 22.85
CA TYR A 350 -29.74 8.59 21.81
C TYR A 350 -28.28 8.63 22.23
N PHE A 351 -27.40 8.68 21.24
CA PHE A 351 -25.97 8.92 21.41
C PHE A 351 -25.54 10.13 20.56
N THR A 352 -24.47 10.79 21.00
CA THR A 352 -24.02 12.08 20.47
C THR A 352 -22.76 11.94 19.62
N LYS A 353 -22.39 13.02 18.93
CA LYS A 353 -21.25 13.07 18.01
C LYS A 353 -19.97 12.48 18.64
N GLY A 354 -19.32 11.54 17.95
CA GLY A 354 -18.10 10.85 18.39
C GLY A 354 -18.33 9.66 19.34
N GLN A 355 -19.54 9.52 19.92
CA GLN A 355 -19.94 8.29 20.60
C GLN A 355 -20.24 7.19 19.57
N GLY A 356 -20.04 5.94 19.97
CA GLY A 356 -20.14 4.83 19.04
C GLY A 356 -19.89 3.48 19.67
N TRP A 357 -20.28 2.43 18.96
CA TRP A 357 -20.35 1.04 19.41
C TRP A 357 -19.83 0.07 18.37
N THR A 358 -19.57 -1.18 18.77
CA THR A 358 -19.06 -2.20 17.86
C THR A 358 -20.19 -2.82 17.05
N ILE A 359 -20.05 -2.88 15.73
CA ILE A 359 -21.01 -3.55 14.85
C ILE A 359 -20.95 -5.06 15.10
N VAL A 360 -22.12 -5.64 15.30
CA VAL A 360 -22.35 -7.08 15.37
C VAL A 360 -22.98 -7.58 14.08
N ASP A 361 -23.94 -6.82 13.54
CA ASP A 361 -24.73 -7.22 12.38
C ASP A 361 -25.24 -6.02 11.58
N LEU A 362 -25.63 -6.24 10.32
CA LEU A 362 -26.34 -5.30 9.45
C LEU A 362 -27.64 -5.96 8.97
N ILE A 363 -28.77 -5.45 9.46
CA ILE A 363 -30.09 -6.02 9.21
C ILE A 363 -30.98 -5.04 8.44
N GLN A 364 -32.02 -5.56 7.79
CA GLN A 364 -33.10 -4.73 7.22
C GLN A 364 -34.27 -4.70 8.18
N THR A 365 -34.70 -3.49 8.55
CA THR A 365 -35.81 -3.25 9.46
C THR A 365 -36.78 -2.29 8.78
N GLU A 366 -38.03 -2.71 8.57
CA GLU A 366 -39.09 -1.85 8.02
C GLU A 366 -38.65 -1.09 6.73
N GLY A 367 -37.93 -1.78 5.84
CA GLY A 367 -37.47 -1.23 4.56
C GLY A 367 -36.21 -0.35 4.62
N SER A 368 -35.58 -0.19 5.79
CA SER A 368 -34.32 0.56 5.96
C SER A 368 -33.27 -0.22 6.75
N PRO A 369 -31.97 -0.05 6.44
CA PRO A 369 -30.91 -0.78 7.11
C PRO A 369 -30.62 -0.26 8.52
N GLN A 370 -30.38 -1.19 9.46
CA GLN A 370 -29.89 -0.93 10.82
C GLN A 370 -28.62 -1.70 11.12
N TYR A 371 -27.70 -1.08 11.84
CA TYR A 371 -26.62 -1.82 12.49
C TYR A 371 -27.12 -2.36 13.83
N LYS A 372 -26.97 -3.67 14.04
CA LYS A 372 -26.97 -4.27 15.37
C LYS A 372 -25.60 -4.02 15.97
N VAL A 373 -25.55 -3.39 17.14
CA VAL A 373 -24.31 -2.93 17.76
C VAL A 373 -24.24 -3.36 19.22
N LYS A 374 -23.01 -3.48 19.73
CA LYS A 374 -22.72 -3.85 21.12
C LYS A 374 -21.91 -2.74 21.80
N ASN A 375 -22.37 -2.28 22.96
CA ASN A 375 -21.63 -1.31 23.76
C ASN A 375 -20.51 -1.99 24.59
N SER A 376 -19.71 -1.20 25.33
CA SER A 376 -18.63 -1.74 26.17
C SER A 376 -19.09 -2.61 27.34
N LYS A 377 -20.34 -2.47 27.78
CA LYS A 377 -20.97 -3.31 28.82
C LYS A 377 -21.56 -4.60 28.26
N GLY A 378 -21.61 -4.70 26.94
CA GLY A 378 -22.13 -5.84 26.21
C GLY A 378 -23.61 -5.77 25.85
N ASP A 379 -24.29 -4.67 26.17
CA ASP A 379 -25.68 -4.45 25.78
C ASP A 379 -25.79 -4.31 24.26
N ILE A 380 -26.89 -4.86 23.71
CA ILE A 380 -27.19 -4.80 22.29
C ILE A 380 -28.18 -3.68 22.00
N TYR A 381 -27.85 -2.89 20.98
CA TYR A 381 -28.73 -1.86 20.43
C TYR A 381 -28.80 -1.95 18.92
N TYR A 382 -29.77 -1.24 18.36
CA TYR A 382 -29.99 -1.09 16.95
C TYR A 382 -29.93 0.40 16.61
N ILE A 383 -29.15 0.76 15.60
CA ILE A 383 -28.96 2.15 15.18
C ILE A 383 -29.05 2.26 13.67
N THR A 384 -29.26 3.48 13.18
CA THR A 384 -29.31 3.74 11.74
C THR A 384 -28.00 3.38 11.03
N ALA A 385 -28.09 2.82 9.82
CA ALA A 385 -26.93 2.64 8.93
C ALA A 385 -26.76 3.79 7.91
N ARG A 386 -27.51 4.88 8.10
CA ARG A 386 -27.46 6.08 7.25
C ARG A 386 -26.12 6.80 7.37
N LYS A 387 -25.39 6.88 6.25
CA LYS A 387 -24.04 7.45 6.16
C LYS A 387 -23.97 8.96 6.42
N ASP A 388 -25.10 9.65 6.37
CA ASP A 388 -25.23 11.07 6.75
C ASP A 388 -25.39 11.28 8.26
N LEU A 389 -25.65 10.22 9.03
CA LEU A 389 -25.86 10.28 10.49
C LEU A 389 -24.76 9.55 11.27
N VAL A 390 -24.20 8.48 10.70
CA VAL A 390 -23.15 7.68 11.32
C VAL A 390 -22.00 7.39 10.36
N THR A 391 -20.82 7.10 10.92
CA THR A 391 -19.64 6.64 10.18
C THR A 391 -19.10 5.36 10.78
N VAL A 392 -18.55 4.47 9.95
CA VAL A 392 -17.90 3.22 10.40
C VAL A 392 -16.40 3.39 10.31
N LYS A 393 -15.70 3.17 11.42
CA LYS A 393 -14.24 3.17 11.55
C LYS A 393 -13.70 1.75 11.51
#